data_AF-A0A354XYU3-F1
#
_entry.id   AF-A0A354XYU3-F1
#
_cell.length_a   1.000
_cell.length_b   1.000
_cell.length_c   1.000
_cell.angle_alpha   90.00
_cell.angle_beta   90.00
_cell.angle_gamma   90.00
#
_symmetry.space_group_name_H-M   'P 1'
#
loop_
_entity.id
_entity.type
_entity.pdbx_description
1 polymer ?
#
loop_
_entity_poly.entity_id
_entity_poly.type
_entity_poly.pdbx_seq_one_letter_code
_entity_poly.pdbx_strand_id
1 'polypeptide(L)'
;DTAPFLTGGVYTKDKRTFGLGRLEIKAKLNPAKGAWPAFWMLPKEGKWPDGGEIDIMERLSHDKLIYQTVHSRYTQTDSLRVNPPASSIVG
;
A
#
# COMPACT_ATOMS: atom_id res chain seq x y z
N ASP A 1 25.50 -4.25 9.46
CA ASP A 1 24.38 -3.59 8.77
C ASP A 1 24.78 -2.15 8.48
N THR A 2 24.52 -1.63 7.29
CA THR A 2 24.86 -0.27 6.83
C THR A 2 23.62 0.58 6.56
N ALA A 3 22.41 0.05 6.80
CA ALA A 3 21.17 0.79 6.59
C ALA A 3 21.11 2.02 7.53
N PRO A 4 20.79 3.22 7.02
CA PRO A 4 20.66 4.42 7.85
C PRO A 4 19.42 4.38 8.76
N PHE A 5 18.46 3.50 8.48
CA PHE A 5 17.23 3.32 9.23
C PHE A 5 16.86 1.84 9.31
N LEU A 6 16.31 1.44 10.47
CA LEU A 6 15.72 0.12 10.66
C LEU A 6 14.20 0.28 10.82
N THR A 7 13.44 -0.60 10.16
CA THR A 7 11.97 -0.59 10.18
C THR A 7 11.44 -1.98 10.51
N GLY A 8 10.18 -2.05 10.95
CA GLY A 8 9.47 -3.30 11.18
C GLY A 8 8.42 -3.55 10.10
N GLY A 9 8.25 -4.81 9.71
CA GLY A 9 7.21 -5.23 8.77
C GLY A 9 6.71 -6.64 9.12
N VAL A 10 5.41 -6.85 8.97
CA VAL A 10 4.77 -8.16 9.15
C VAL A 10 3.93 -8.47 7.92
N TYR A 11 3.92 -9.73 7.50
CA TYR A 11 3.13 -10.18 6.36
C TYR A 11 2.48 -11.54 6.64
N THR A 12 1.40 -11.82 5.92
CA THR A 12 0.67 -13.09 5.99
C THR A 12 0.98 -14.05 4.84
N LYS A 13 1.95 -13.71 3.97
CA LYS A 13 2.43 -14.57 2.89
C LYS A 13 2.70 -15.99 3.41
N ASP A 14 2.21 -16.97 2.67
CA ASP A 14 2.30 -18.41 2.97
C ASP A 14 1.63 -18.85 4.29
N LYS A 15 0.84 -17.97 4.93
CA LYS A 15 0.09 -18.26 6.17
C LYS A 15 -1.41 -18.06 6.02
N ARG A 16 -1.82 -16.91 5.46
CA ARG A 16 -3.23 -16.55 5.27
C ARG A 16 -3.39 -15.68 4.03
N THR A 17 -4.24 -16.14 3.13
CA THR A 17 -4.75 -15.37 1.99
C THR A 17 -6.15 -14.86 2.31
N PHE A 18 -6.44 -13.65 1.88
CA PHE A 18 -7.76 -13.04 1.99
C PHE A 18 -8.37 -12.96 0.58
N GLY A 19 -9.61 -13.41 0.44
CA GLY A 19 -10.38 -13.32 -0.80
C GLY A 19 -11.40 -12.19 -0.74
N LEU A 20 -12.48 -12.34 -1.50
CA LEU A 20 -13.60 -11.39 -1.46
C LEU A 20 -14.16 -11.24 -0.04
N GLY A 21 -14.40 -10.00 0.38
CA GLY A 21 -14.91 -9.68 1.71
C GLY A 21 -14.47 -8.30 2.18
N ARG A 22 -14.56 -8.09 3.49
CA ARG A 22 -14.12 -6.86 4.18
C ARG A 22 -12.93 -7.18 5.07
N LEU A 23 -11.81 -6.50 4.83
CA LEU A 23 -10.63 -6.53 5.68
C LEU A 23 -10.52 -5.17 6.36
N GLU A 24 -10.33 -5.15 7.68
CA GLU A 24 -10.19 -3.92 8.45
C GLU A 24 -8.90 -3.95 9.26
N ILE A 25 -8.17 -2.83 9.23
CA ILE A 25 -6.99 -2.61 10.04
C ILE A 25 -7.21 -1.30 10.79
N LYS A 26 -7.25 -1.37 12.12
CA LYS A 26 -7.37 -0.20 12.99
C LYS A 26 -6.02 0.12 13.59
N ALA A 27 -5.46 1.27 13.20
CA ALA A 27 -4.15 1.71 13.66
C ALA A 27 -4.14 3.21 13.98
N LYS A 28 -3.20 3.61 14.85
CA LYS A 28 -2.84 5.02 15.07
C LYS A 28 -1.46 5.25 14.46
N LEU A 29 -1.34 6.27 13.62
CA LEU A 29 -0.08 6.62 12.95
C LEU A 29 0.58 7.80 13.67
N ASN A 30 1.89 7.69 13.91
CA ASN A 30 2.70 8.80 14.39
C ASN A 30 3.50 9.35 13.19
N PRO A 31 3.28 10.61 12.76
CA PRO A 31 4.03 11.19 11.65
C PRO A 31 5.51 11.36 11.99
N ALA A 32 6.36 11.17 10.99
CA ALA A 32 7.77 11.53 11.05
C ALA A 32 8.25 11.88 9.65
N LYS A 33 9.20 12.83 9.54
CA LYS A 33 9.74 13.25 8.24
C LYS A 33 10.40 12.04 7.55
N GLY A 34 9.99 11.75 6.32
CA GLY A 34 10.49 10.61 5.55
C GLY A 34 9.85 9.26 5.88
N ALA A 35 8.98 9.17 6.89
CA ALA A 35 8.24 7.94 7.16
C ALA A 35 7.14 7.72 6.13
N TRP A 36 6.96 6.46 5.71
CA TRP A 36 5.91 6.02 4.80
C TRP A 36 5.35 4.68 5.28
N PRO A 37 4.56 4.66 6.37
CA PRO A 37 3.85 3.45 6.78
C PRO A 37 2.80 3.06 5.74
N ALA A 38 2.67 1.75 5.50
CA ALA A 38 1.72 1.20 4.56
C ALA A 38 0.98 -0.02 5.13
N PHE A 39 -0.30 -0.15 4.80
CA PHE A 39 -1.05 -1.40 4.85
C PHE A 39 -1.48 -1.74 3.43
N TRP A 40 -1.05 -2.88 2.94
CA TRP A 40 -1.19 -3.22 1.54
C TRP A 40 -1.32 -4.73 1.36
N MET A 41 -1.83 -5.13 0.19
CA MET A 41 -2.06 -6.52 -0.17
C MET A 41 -1.42 -6.81 -1.52
N LEU A 42 -0.82 -7.99 -1.61
CA LEU A 42 -0.37 -8.60 -2.85
C LEU A 42 -1.18 -9.87 -3.15
N PRO A 43 -1.26 -10.28 -4.43
CA PRO A 43 -1.88 -11.54 -4.78
C PRO A 43 -1.10 -12.71 -4.19
N LYS A 44 -1.80 -13.81 -3.93
CA LYS A 44 -1.16 -15.07 -3.51
C LYS A 44 -0.23 -15.60 -4.61
N GLU A 45 -0.67 -15.49 -5.86
CA GLU A 45 0.00 -15.99 -7.06
C GLU A 45 -0.08 -14.93 -8.16
N GLY A 46 0.96 -14.82 -8.99
CA GLY A 46 1.08 -13.78 -10.01
C GLY A 46 2.26 -12.84 -9.77
N LYS A 47 2.69 -12.14 -10.82
CA LYS A 47 3.80 -11.18 -10.76
C LYS A 47 3.25 -9.77 -10.76
N TRP A 48 3.84 -8.89 -9.99
CA TRP A 48 3.52 -7.46 -10.06
C TRP A 48 3.98 -6.87 -11.42
N PRO A 49 3.21 -5.95 -12.04
CA PRO A 49 1.90 -5.45 -11.61
C PRO A 49 0.72 -6.29 -12.16
N ASP A 50 0.98 -7.33 -12.96
CA ASP A 50 -0.07 -8.12 -13.63
C ASP A 50 -1.00 -8.84 -12.64
N GLY A 51 -0.47 -9.29 -11.50
CA GLY A 51 -1.25 -9.91 -10.41
C GLY A 51 -1.95 -8.89 -9.49
N GLY A 52 -1.68 -7.60 -9.66
CA GLY A 52 -2.28 -6.51 -8.91
C GLY A 52 -1.63 -6.22 -7.55
N GLU A 53 -2.08 -5.13 -6.94
CA GLU A 53 -1.73 -4.67 -5.59
C GLU A 53 -2.86 -3.78 -5.07
N ILE A 54 -3.17 -3.86 -3.78
CA ILE A 54 -4.17 -3.00 -3.14
C ILE A 54 -3.52 -2.32 -1.95
N ASP A 55 -3.31 -1.01 -2.06
CA ASP A 55 -2.86 -0.16 -0.96
C ASP A 55 -4.07 0.32 -0.17
N ILE A 56 -4.30 -0.33 0.98
CA ILE A 56 -5.42 -0.03 1.88
C ILE A 56 -5.18 1.32 2.57
N MET A 57 -3.92 1.63 2.88
CA MET A 57 -3.53 2.87 3.55
C MET A 57 -2.05 3.13 3.29
N GLU A 58 -1.75 4.30 2.75
CA GLU A 58 -0.42 4.88 2.75
C GLU A 58 -0.47 6.31 3.29
N ARG A 59 0.54 6.69 4.08
CA ARG A 59 0.68 8.06 4.58
C ARG A 59 2.11 8.53 4.46
N LEU A 60 2.32 9.66 3.80
CA LEU A 60 3.64 10.20 3.54
C LEU A 60 4.00 11.26 4.58
N SER A 61 5.13 11.06 5.27
CA SER A 61 5.71 12.02 6.21
C SER A 61 4.73 12.63 7.21
N HIS A 62 4.35 13.89 7.00
CA HIS A 62 3.45 14.67 7.86
C HIS A 62 2.12 14.96 7.17
N ASP A 63 1.86 14.37 6.02
CA ASP A 63 0.65 14.62 5.25
C ASP A 63 -0.58 14.32 6.10
N LYS A 64 -1.61 15.16 5.93
CA LYS A 64 -2.92 14.95 6.57
C LYS A 64 -3.83 14.05 5.75
N LEU A 65 -3.34 13.63 4.57
CA LEU A 65 -4.02 12.74 3.66
C LEU A 65 -3.58 11.31 3.91
N ILE A 66 -4.54 10.41 3.72
CA ILE A 66 -4.29 8.99 3.50
C ILE A 66 -4.55 8.69 2.03
N TYR A 67 -3.64 7.95 1.42
CA TYR A 67 -3.75 7.47 0.05
C TYR A 67 -4.26 6.04 0.05
N GLN A 68 -5.18 5.76 -0.87
CA GLN A 68 -5.68 4.41 -1.16
C GLN A 68 -5.59 4.20 -2.67
N THR A 69 -4.87 3.14 -3.06
CA THR A 69 -4.45 2.94 -4.45
C THR A 69 -4.64 1.49 -4.86
N VAL A 70 -4.89 1.27 -6.15
CA VAL A 70 -4.83 -0.07 -6.76
C VAL A 70 -3.80 -0.03 -7.87
N HIS A 71 -2.83 -0.94 -7.80
CA HIS A 71 -1.90 -1.19 -8.91
C HIS A 71 -2.33 -2.41 -9.68
N SER A 72 -2.21 -2.30 -10.99
CA SER A 72 -2.47 -3.35 -11.96
C SER A 72 -1.62 -3.07 -13.18
N ARG A 73 -1.48 -4.02 -14.08
CA ARG A 73 -0.91 -3.76 -15.41
C ARG A 73 -1.49 -2.49 -16.03
N TYR A 74 -2.82 -2.36 -16.01
CA TYR A 74 -3.54 -1.23 -16.59
C TYR A 74 -3.14 0.11 -15.97
N THR A 75 -3.05 0.19 -14.64
CA THR A 75 -2.67 1.44 -13.95
C THR A 75 -1.18 1.75 -14.04
N GLN A 76 -0.34 0.74 -14.36
CA GLN A 76 1.12 0.88 -14.34
C GLN A 76 1.77 1.04 -15.73
N THR A 77 1.18 0.45 -16.79
CA THR A 77 1.79 0.39 -18.13
C THR A 77 1.04 1.20 -19.20
N ASP A 78 -0.26 1.43 -19.03
CA ASP A 78 -1.05 2.18 -20.01
C ASP A 78 -1.09 3.67 -19.65
N SER A 79 -1.58 4.52 -20.57
CA SER A 79 -1.50 5.99 -20.62
C SER A 79 -1.91 6.79 -19.36
N LEU A 80 -2.35 6.11 -18.29
CA LEU A 80 -2.70 6.66 -16.99
C LEU A 80 -1.54 6.73 -15.99
N ARG A 81 -0.33 6.27 -16.34
CA ARG A 81 0.86 6.42 -15.48
C ARG A 81 1.13 7.88 -15.07
N VAL A 82 0.62 8.85 -15.84
CA VAL A 82 0.77 10.29 -15.58
C VAL A 82 -0.27 10.83 -14.59
N ASN A 83 -1.41 10.15 -14.40
CA ASN A 83 -2.44 10.52 -13.41
C ASN A 83 -3.43 9.37 -13.13
N PRO A 84 -3.03 8.32 -12.39
CA PRO A 84 -3.93 7.22 -12.09
C PRO A 84 -5.08 7.71 -11.19
N PRO A 85 -6.32 7.20 -11.37
CA PRO A 85 -7.41 7.50 -10.46
C PRO A 85 -7.02 7.08 -9.03
N ALA A 86 -6.77 8.06 -8.18
CA ALA A 86 -6.45 7.85 -6.77
C ALA A 86 -7.51 8.53 -5.91
N SER A 87 -7.89 7.88 -4.82
CA SER A 87 -8.73 8.48 -3.80
C SER A 87 -7.86 8.86 -2.62
N SER A 88 -8.04 10.07 -2.11
CA SER A 88 -7.44 10.50 -0.85
C SER A 88 -8.55 10.95 0.09
N ILE A 89 -8.43 10.56 1.35
CA ILE A 89 -9.34 10.99 2.41
C ILE A 89 -8.54 11.75 3.45
N VAL A 90 -9.14 12.82 3.99
CA VAL A 90 -8.60 13.55 5.14
C VAL A 90 -8.92 12.72 6.37
N GLY A 91 -7.86 12.34 7.12
CA GLY A 91 -7.99 11.66 8.40
C GLY A 91 -8.21 12.60 9.57
#